data_AF-A0A7U3UMZ2-F1
#
_entry.id   AF-A0A7U3UMZ2-F1
#
_cell.length_a   1.000
_cell.length_b   1.000
_cell.length_c   1.000
_cell.angle_alpha   90.00
_cell.angle_beta   90.00
_cell.angle_gamma   90.00
#
_symmetry.space_group_name_H-M   'P 1'
#
loop_
_entity.id
_entity.type
_entity.pdbx_description
1 polymer ?
#
loop_
_entity_poly.entity_id
_entity_poly.type
_entity_poly.pdbx_seq_one_letter_code
_entity_poly.pdbx_strand_id
1 'polypeptide(L)'
;MMPMDRCEDEPRLPAPHDLPIAGYDRLPRVAIEARVARLDRGQVEALLRYEGEHADRTPVLRLLTRRLRELRDDSHDADAPGGYGPPPRRTVPGSRTP
;
A
#
# COMPACT_ATOMS: atom_id res chain seq x y z
N MET A 1 -24.59 -40.32 1.90
CA MET A 1 -24.72 -39.37 0.79
C MET A 1 -24.00 -38.10 1.21
N MET A 2 -22.84 -37.86 0.60
CA MET A 2 -21.94 -36.68 0.65
C MET A 2 -21.29 -36.28 2.00
N PRO A 3 -19.99 -36.55 2.20
CA PRO A 3 -19.17 -35.76 3.11
C PRO A 3 -19.04 -34.34 2.53
N MET A 4 -19.31 -33.32 3.33
CA MET A 4 -18.96 -31.94 3.00
C MET A 4 -17.45 -31.78 3.20
N ASP A 5 -16.69 -32.45 2.34
CA ASP A 5 -15.34 -32.03 1.99
C ASP A 5 -15.51 -30.70 1.28
N ARG A 6 -15.66 -29.63 2.05
CA ARG A 6 -15.47 -28.29 1.51
C ARG A 6 -13.95 -28.20 1.40
N CYS A 7 -13.42 -28.74 0.30
CA CYS A 7 -12.08 -28.46 -0.20
C CYS A 7 -11.81 -26.98 0.07
N GLU A 8 -11.02 -26.77 1.10
CA GLU A 8 -10.00 -25.75 1.25
C GLU A 8 -10.00 -24.74 0.11
N ASP A 9 -10.73 -23.64 0.29
CA ASP A 9 -10.31 -22.36 -0.27
C ASP A 9 -9.18 -21.85 0.63
N GLU A 10 -8.08 -22.63 0.71
CA GLU A 10 -6.78 -22.08 1.08
C GLU A 10 -6.52 -21.04 -0.01
N PRO A 11 -6.56 -19.74 0.30
CA PRO A 11 -6.48 -18.71 -0.71
C PRO A 11 -5.13 -18.89 -1.37
N ARG A 12 -5.09 -19.54 -2.55
CA ARG A 12 -3.85 -19.89 -3.25
C ARG A 12 -2.96 -18.67 -3.27
N LEU A 13 -2.00 -18.62 -2.34
CA LEU A 13 -1.21 -17.43 -2.09
C LEU A 13 -0.50 -17.10 -3.40
N PRO A 14 -0.42 -15.82 -3.78
CA PRO A 14 0.30 -15.45 -4.98
C PRO A 14 1.73 -15.99 -4.84
N ALA A 15 2.11 -16.88 -5.75
CA ALA A 15 3.43 -17.45 -5.72
C ALA A 15 4.47 -16.32 -5.90
N PRO A 16 5.71 -16.46 -5.39
CA PRO A 16 6.70 -15.38 -5.43
C PRO A 16 7.00 -14.81 -6.83
N HIS A 17 6.67 -15.56 -7.89
CA HIS A 17 6.79 -15.16 -9.29
C HIS A 17 5.62 -14.31 -9.82
N ASP A 18 4.48 -14.33 -9.13
CA ASP A 18 3.28 -13.52 -9.42
C ASP A 18 3.33 -12.15 -8.70
N LEU A 19 4.38 -11.91 -7.90
CA LEU A 19 4.54 -10.64 -7.24
C LEU A 19 4.85 -9.54 -8.28
N PRO A 20 4.21 -8.37 -8.18
CA PRO A 20 4.48 -7.23 -9.07
C PRO A 20 5.90 -6.66 -8.90
N ILE A 21 6.62 -7.10 -7.87
CA ILE A 21 8.00 -6.72 -7.59
C ILE A 21 8.87 -7.97 -7.59
N ALA A 22 9.77 -8.08 -8.56
CA ALA A 22 10.76 -9.15 -8.61
C ALA A 22 11.73 -9.05 -7.42
N GLY A 23 11.97 -10.19 -6.75
CA GLY A 23 12.93 -10.28 -5.64
C GLY A 23 12.51 -9.51 -4.37
N TYR A 24 11.21 -9.21 -4.24
CA TYR A 24 10.62 -8.38 -3.19
C TYR A 24 11.15 -8.67 -1.77
N ASP A 25 11.25 -9.95 -1.39
CA ASP A 25 11.72 -10.39 -0.07
C ASP A 25 13.13 -9.86 0.31
N ARG A 26 14.01 -9.73 -0.68
CA ARG A 26 15.40 -9.28 -0.47
C ARG A 26 15.58 -7.78 -0.59
N LEU A 27 14.52 -7.04 -0.91
CA LEU A 27 14.63 -5.60 -1.11
C LEU A 27 14.74 -4.85 0.22
N PRO A 28 15.59 -3.82 0.30
CA PRO A 28 15.61 -2.93 1.46
C PRO A 28 14.32 -2.10 1.50
N ARG A 29 13.90 -1.70 2.71
CA ARG A 29 12.65 -0.95 2.94
C ARG A 29 12.49 0.27 2.04
N VAL A 30 13.56 1.05 1.88
CA VAL A 30 13.58 2.26 1.03
C VAL A 30 13.27 1.92 -0.44
N ALA A 31 13.76 0.78 -0.94
CA ALA A 31 13.49 0.34 -2.31
C ALA A 31 12.06 -0.19 -2.47
N ILE A 32 11.47 -0.74 -1.41
CA ILE A 32 10.06 -1.15 -1.36
C ILE A 32 9.16 0.09 -1.37
N GLU A 33 9.44 1.10 -0.52
CA GLU A 33 8.69 2.37 -0.46
C GLU A 33 8.56 3.04 -1.83
N ALA A 34 9.68 3.17 -2.56
CA ALA A 34 9.69 3.78 -3.89
C ALA A 34 8.86 3.01 -4.94
N ARG A 35 8.74 1.69 -4.79
CA ARG A 35 7.98 0.84 -5.70
C ARG A 35 6.50 0.85 -5.37
N VAL A 36 6.16 0.67 -4.09
CA VAL A 36 4.77 0.67 -3.57
C VAL A 36 4.04 1.97 -3.93
N ALA A 37 4.76 3.10 -3.98
CA ALA A 37 4.19 4.38 -4.43
C ALA A 37 3.63 4.33 -5.88
N ARG A 38 4.20 3.48 -6.75
CA ARG A 38 3.82 3.33 -8.16
C ARG A 38 2.88 2.15 -8.42
N LEU A 39 2.55 1.36 -7.40
CA LEU A 39 1.69 0.19 -7.54
C LEU A 39 0.21 0.56 -7.43
N ASP A 40 -0.61 -0.20 -8.14
CA ASP A 40 -2.06 -0.13 -8.09
C ASP A 40 -2.63 -0.88 -6.88
N ARG A 41 -3.90 -0.61 -6.57
CA ARG A 41 -4.60 -1.20 -5.44
C ARG A 41 -4.48 -2.73 -5.38
N GLY A 42 -4.77 -3.41 -6.49
CA GLY A 42 -4.71 -4.88 -6.55
C GLY A 42 -3.30 -5.42 -6.32
N GLN A 43 -2.28 -4.71 -6.79
CA GLN A 43 -0.87 -5.06 -6.59
C GLN A 43 -0.45 -4.89 -5.12
N VAL A 44 -0.90 -3.82 -4.46
CA VAL A 44 -0.66 -3.59 -3.03
C VAL A 44 -1.38 -4.63 -2.15
N GLU A 45 -2.61 -5.01 -2.48
CA GLU A 45 -3.37 -6.06 -1.78
C GLU A 45 -2.66 -7.43 -1.88
N ALA A 46 -2.10 -7.77 -3.04
CA ALA A 46 -1.31 -9.00 -3.22
C ALA A 46 -0.04 -9.00 -2.37
N LEU A 47 0.70 -7.89 -2.33
CA LEU A 47 1.89 -7.76 -1.49
C LEU A 47 1.57 -7.86 0.01
N LEU A 48 0.42 -7.31 0.45
CA LEU A 48 0.00 -7.36 1.85
C LEU A 48 -0.24 -8.81 2.31
N ARG A 49 -0.90 -9.62 1.47
CA ARG A 49 -1.13 -11.04 1.72
C ARG A 49 0.18 -11.82 1.75
N TYR A 50 1.07 -11.58 0.78
CA TYR A 50 2.37 -12.25 0.73
C TYR A 50 3.23 -11.91 1.95
N GLU A 51 3.31 -10.63 2.34
CA GLU A 51 4.15 -10.18 3.44
C GLU A 51 3.68 -10.72 4.79
N GLY A 52 2.36 -10.82 5.02
CA GLY A 52 1.81 -11.37 6.25
C GLY A 52 2.14 -12.85 6.46
N GLU A 53 2.23 -13.63 5.39
CA GLU A 53 2.49 -15.08 5.48
C GLU A 53 3.98 -15.45 5.42
N HIS A 54 4.83 -14.63 4.77
CA HIS A 54 6.22 -15.00 4.51
C HIS A 54 7.24 -14.29 5.40
N ALA A 55 7.13 -12.97 5.55
CA ALA A 55 8.18 -12.16 6.15
C ALA A 55 7.77 -11.45 7.45
N ASP A 56 6.46 -11.20 7.62
CA ASP A 56 5.80 -10.50 8.73
C ASP A 56 6.59 -9.26 9.20
N ARG A 57 7.12 -8.50 8.24
CA ARG A 57 7.85 -7.27 8.55
C ARG A 57 6.83 -6.21 8.88
N THR A 58 6.54 -6.05 10.17
CA THR A 58 5.64 -5.01 10.70
C THR A 58 5.81 -3.63 10.03
N PRO A 59 7.03 -3.07 9.82
CA PRO A 59 7.16 -1.77 9.15
C PRO A 59 6.71 -1.78 7.68
N VAL A 60 6.86 -2.89 6.96
CA VAL A 60 6.43 -3.04 5.56
C VAL A 60 4.92 -3.24 5.49
N LEU A 61 4.34 -4.06 6.37
CA LEU A 61 2.88 -4.22 6.48
C LEU A 61 2.17 -2.90 6.75
N ARG A 62 2.71 -2.06 7.65
CA ARG A 62 2.15 -0.71 7.90
C ARG A 62 2.23 0.18 6.68
N LEU A 63 3.33 0.14 5.94
CA LEU A 63 3.52 0.90 4.70
C LEU A 63 2.49 0.50 3.64
N LEU A 64 2.34 -0.80 3.38
CA LEU A 64 1.39 -1.34 2.41
C LEU A 64 -0.06 -1.01 2.80
N THR A 65 -0.40 -1.16 4.09
CA THR A 65 -1.72 -0.82 4.63
C THR A 65 -2.04 0.66 4.44
N ARG A 66 -1.07 1.54 4.70
CA ARG A 66 -1.22 2.98 4.49
C ARG A 66 -1.46 3.30 3.01
N ARG A 67 -0.65 2.76 2.10
CA ARG A 67 -0.81 2.99 0.67
C ARG A 67 -2.16 2.51 0.16
N LEU A 68 -2.64 1.37 0.67
CA LEU A 68 -3.95 0.84 0.31
C LEU A 68 -5.10 1.77 0.71
N ARG A 69 -4.98 2.46 1.86
CA ARG A 69 -5.95 3.49 2.26
C ARG A 69 -5.88 4.70 1.34
N GLU A 70 -4.68 5.22 1.10
CA GLU A 70 -4.47 6.35 0.16
C GLU A 70 -5.08 6.06 -1.21
N LEU A 71 -4.86 4.87 -1.79
CA LEU A 71 -5.45 4.49 -3.08
C LEU A 71 -6.98 4.36 -3.06
N ARG A 72 -7.56 4.03 -1.90
CA ARG A 72 -9.01 3.97 -1.72
C ARG A 72 -9.62 5.36 -1.58
N ASP A 73 -8.94 6.26 -0.89
CA ASP A 73 -9.31 7.68 -0.75
C ASP A 73 -9.08 8.44 -2.07
N ASP A 74 -7.97 8.24 -2.79
CA ASP A 74 -7.71 8.81 -4.12
C ASP A 74 -8.81 8.42 -5.14
N SER A 75 -9.37 7.20 -5.01
CA SER A 75 -10.51 6.76 -5.83
C SER A 75 -11.82 7.47 -5.44
N HIS A 76 -11.91 7.99 -4.22
CA HIS A 76 -13.05 8.75 -3.70
C HIS A 76 -12.94 10.25 -4.05
N ASP A 77 -11.74 10.83 -3.99
CA ASP A 77 -11.46 12.20 -4.42
C ASP A 77 -11.63 12.40 -5.94
N ALA A 78 -11.48 11.35 -6.75
CA ALA A 78 -11.76 11.42 -8.19
C ALA A 78 -13.25 11.68 -8.52
N ASP A 79 -14.18 11.40 -7.60
CA ASP A 79 -15.62 11.62 -7.76
C ASP A 79 -16.13 12.86 -6.98
N ALA A 80 -15.27 13.51 -6.18
CA ALA A 80 -15.65 14.65 -5.34
C ALA A 80 -14.90 15.94 -5.74
N PRO A 81 -15.57 16.95 -6.32
CA PRO A 81 -15.00 18.29 -6.43
C PRO A 81 -15.06 18.95 -5.04
N GLY A 82 -14.11 18.62 -4.14
CA GLY A 82 -14.17 19.21 -2.80
C GLY A 82 -13.28 18.63 -1.72
N GLY A 83 -11.97 18.65 -1.95
CA GLY A 83 -10.97 19.05 -0.95
C GLY A 83 -10.74 18.17 0.28
N TYR A 84 -9.50 17.69 0.43
CA TYR A 84 -8.75 17.76 1.69
C TYR A 84 -7.24 17.86 1.40
N GLY A 85 -6.71 19.08 1.41
CA GLY A 85 -5.28 19.34 1.56
C GLY A 85 -5.08 20.25 2.78
N PRO A 86 -4.06 20.02 3.63
CA PRO A 86 -3.76 20.92 4.73
C PRO A 86 -3.45 22.35 4.23
N PRO A 87 -3.69 23.39 5.06
CA PRO A 87 -3.63 24.79 4.66
C PRO A 87 -2.22 25.26 4.23
N PRO A 88 -2.11 26.39 3.51
CA PRO A 88 -0.88 26.84 2.86
C PRO A 88 0.26 27.16 3.83
N ARG A 89 1.50 26.99 3.33
CA ARG A 89 2.74 27.37 4.01
C ARG A 89 2.74 28.88 4.28
N ARG A 90 2.59 29.31 5.54
CA ARG A 90 2.83 30.69 5.98
C ARG A 90 4.26 31.10 5.63
N THR A 91 4.43 31.84 4.55
CA THR A 91 5.61 32.70 4.39
C THR A 91 5.47 33.83 5.40
N VAL A 92 6.40 33.92 6.34
CA VAL A 92 6.65 35.13 7.11
C VAL A 92 7.70 35.94 6.34
N PRO A 93 7.36 37.04 5.65
CA PRO A 93 8.38 37.97 5.17
C PRO A 93 8.86 38.76 6.38
N GLY A 94 10.17 38.65 6.65
CA GLY A 94 10.83 39.31 7.77
C GLY A 94 10.68 40.83 7.76
N SER A 95 10.49 41.34 8.98
CA SER A 95 11.07 42.58 9.52
C SER A 95 11.87 43.46 8.56
N ARG A 96 11.39 44.70 8.32
CA ARG A 96 12.27 45.84 8.13
C ARG A 96 11.64 47.15 8.61
N THR A 97 12.20 47.62 9.73
CA THR A 97 12.18 48.97 10.30
C THR A 97 12.60 50.03 9.25
N PRO A 98 12.01 51.22 9.31
CA PRO A 98 12.81 52.44 9.50
C PRO A 98 12.42 53.23 10.77
#